data_AF-A0A229RD73-F1
#
_entry.id   AF-A0A229RD73-F1
#
_cell.length_a   1.000
_cell.length_b   1.000
_cell.length_c   1.000
_cell.angle_alpha   90.00
_cell.angle_beta   90.00
_cell.angle_gamma   90.00
#
_symmetry.space_group_name_H-M   'P 1'
#
loop_
_entity.id
_entity.type
_entity.pdbx_description
1 polymer ?
#
loop_
_entity_poly.entity_id
_entity_poly.type
_entity_poly.pdbx_seq_one_letter_code
_entity_poly.pdbx_strand_id
1 'polypeptide(L)'
;MDDERRLTFGQAALTGLLALVAALGVGHLVAGFVGYTASPFVAVANFVIDHSPHAVVAWAEQTLETWDKVVLKIGLAVVLVLFALLAGQLSRSKPLSGQVLVGVLGAAGVAAVYVRTDLGQVALLAPVAATVAGLAVFTRLHLFFRPKVFFDDREGEGPDRRKVLVTGVSVAAGAGVAALVGQIAGTRKNAEDSRAAVGRLVPARTAPPVPPDADFVKFGTPPYLTPSKDFYRIDTALVVPQVRTEDWSLQIRGMVDREVTYRYDDIRSRPLIERDVTLCCVSNEVGGPYISNARWIGVDLRDLLLEAGVKPGAEQMFATSVDGWTCGTPVEAALDPARGAMLAIGMDGEPLPIEHGFPARIVIPGLYGYVSATKWVTELEITTWEERRAYWLDRGWGREGPVKTQSRIDAPGSAVNAGKVVVSGTAWAQHTGVAKVEVRVDQGPWKETVLSAETSKDTWRMWWTEVWVGPGQHEIAVRATDQSGYTQTQEIAGTVPDGATGWHKVTVNAR
;
A
#
# COMPACT_ATOMS: atom_id res chain seq x y z
N MET A 1 -46.66 -28.91 18.99
CA MET A 1 -46.40 -29.61 17.71
C MET A 1 -45.48 -28.85 16.74
N ASP A 2 -44.93 -27.67 17.10
CA ASP A 2 -44.08 -26.86 16.18
C ASP A 2 -42.59 -26.84 16.58
N ASP A 3 -42.23 -27.51 17.68
CA ASP A 3 -40.86 -27.52 18.24
C ASP A 3 -40.00 -28.67 17.70
N GLU A 4 -40.61 -29.73 17.16
CA GLU A 4 -39.92 -30.94 16.66
C GLU A 4 -39.22 -30.75 15.30
N ARG A 5 -39.37 -29.58 14.65
CA ARG A 5 -38.79 -29.31 13.32
C ARG A 5 -37.59 -28.38 13.33
N ARG A 6 -37.06 -28.02 14.50
CA ARG A 6 -36.00 -27.02 14.64
C ARG A 6 -34.62 -27.65 14.77
N LEU A 7 -33.63 -27.10 14.08
CA LEU A 7 -32.23 -27.47 14.34
C LEU A 7 -31.85 -27.05 15.77
N THR A 8 -30.97 -27.84 16.40
CA THR A 8 -30.31 -27.43 17.64
C THR A 8 -29.41 -26.23 17.39
N PHE A 9 -29.11 -25.47 18.45
CA PHE A 9 -28.22 -24.31 18.38
C PHE A 9 -26.86 -24.67 17.74
N GLY A 10 -26.27 -25.80 18.14
CA GLY A 10 -24.97 -26.26 17.63
C GLY A 10 -25.01 -26.67 16.16
N GLN A 11 -26.05 -27.39 15.73
CA GLN A 11 -26.22 -27.79 14.32
C GLN A 11 -26.43 -26.57 13.41
N ALA A 12 -27.23 -25.60 13.87
CA ALA A 12 -27.47 -24.34 13.19
C ALA A 12 -26.18 -23.53 13.04
N ALA A 13 -25.41 -23.36 14.12
CA ALA A 13 -24.11 -22.70 14.10
C ALA A 13 -23.13 -23.37 13.14
N LEU A 14 -23.01 -24.70 13.20
CA LEU A 14 -22.12 -25.47 12.33
C LEU A 14 -22.50 -25.34 10.85
N THR A 15 -23.80 -25.34 10.54
CA THR A 15 -24.32 -25.14 9.18
C THR A 15 -23.86 -23.80 8.61
N GLY A 16 -23.98 -22.73 9.38
CA GLY A 16 -23.52 -21.40 8.99
C GLY A 16 -22.00 -21.32 8.79
N LEU A 17 -21.23 -21.81 9.77
CA LEU A 17 -19.77 -21.76 9.73
C LEU A 17 -19.17 -22.54 8.55
N LEU A 18 -19.65 -23.76 8.31
CA LEU A 18 -19.16 -24.59 7.20
C LEU A 18 -19.56 -24.02 5.83
N ALA A 19 -20.73 -23.39 5.73
CA ALA A 19 -21.11 -22.67 4.53
C ALA A 19 -20.20 -21.47 4.25
N LEU A 20 -19.83 -20.71 5.28
CA LEU A 20 -18.84 -19.62 5.16
C LEU A 20 -17.47 -20.15 4.72
N VAL A 21 -16.98 -21.21 5.36
CA VAL A 21 -15.69 -21.84 5.01
C VAL A 21 -15.69 -22.30 3.55
N ALA A 22 -16.77 -22.96 3.09
CA ALA A 22 -16.90 -23.36 1.70
C ALA A 22 -16.96 -22.17 0.73
N ALA A 23 -17.71 -21.11 1.07
CA ALA A 23 -17.79 -19.90 0.27
C ALA A 23 -16.42 -19.23 0.12
N LEU A 24 -15.68 -19.06 1.21
CA LEU A 24 -14.34 -18.47 1.20
C LEU A 24 -13.35 -19.35 0.41
N GLY A 25 -13.36 -20.67 0.62
CA GLY A 25 -12.47 -21.59 -0.09
C GLY A 25 -12.68 -21.58 -1.61
N VAL A 26 -13.94 -21.64 -2.06
CA VAL A 26 -14.27 -21.58 -3.50
C VAL A 26 -13.99 -20.19 -4.07
N GLY A 27 -14.37 -19.12 -3.36
CA GLY A 27 -14.09 -17.75 -3.79
C GLY A 27 -12.60 -17.49 -3.97
N HIS A 28 -11.78 -17.95 -3.03
CA HIS A 28 -10.32 -17.80 -3.09
C HIS A 28 -9.70 -18.64 -4.22
N LEU A 29 -10.21 -19.87 -4.44
CA LEU A 29 -9.79 -20.70 -5.56
C LEU A 29 -10.03 -20.01 -6.90
N VAL A 30 -11.24 -19.49 -7.13
CA VAL A 30 -11.58 -18.81 -8.38
C VAL A 30 -10.77 -17.52 -8.54
N ALA A 31 -10.61 -16.74 -7.47
CA ALA A 31 -9.78 -15.53 -7.48
C ALA A 31 -8.32 -15.79 -7.88
N GLY A 32 -7.75 -16.95 -7.51
CA GLY A 32 -6.42 -17.35 -7.96
C GLY A 32 -6.24 -17.38 -9.48
N PHE A 33 -7.33 -17.58 -10.25
CA PHE A 33 -7.30 -17.63 -11.71
C PHE A 33 -7.78 -16.34 -12.39
N VAL A 34 -8.70 -15.60 -11.78
CA VAL A 34 -9.29 -14.40 -12.39
C VAL A 34 -8.69 -13.07 -11.88
N GLY A 35 -7.84 -13.14 -10.86
CA GLY A 35 -7.22 -11.98 -10.21
C GLY A 35 -7.38 -12.06 -8.69
N TYR A 36 -6.28 -12.03 -7.96
CA TYR A 36 -6.28 -12.24 -6.51
C TYR A 36 -7.11 -11.17 -5.74
N THR A 37 -7.12 -9.94 -6.25
CA THR A 37 -7.95 -8.82 -5.72
C THR A 37 -9.45 -9.06 -5.89
N ALA A 38 -9.87 -9.97 -6.77
CA ALA A 38 -11.26 -10.40 -6.92
C ALA A 38 -11.73 -11.35 -5.81
N SER A 39 -10.81 -11.82 -4.94
CA SER A 39 -11.17 -12.59 -3.75
C SER A 39 -12.24 -11.83 -2.96
N PRO A 40 -13.41 -12.43 -2.67
CA PRO A 40 -14.52 -11.71 -2.04
C PRO A 40 -14.14 -11.05 -0.72
N PHE A 41 -13.28 -11.72 0.05
CA PHE A 41 -12.75 -11.17 1.30
C PHE A 41 -11.90 -9.91 1.07
N VAL A 42 -11.01 -9.93 0.07
CA VAL A 42 -10.13 -8.81 -0.26
C VAL A 42 -10.93 -7.66 -0.87
N ALA A 43 -11.87 -7.96 -1.77
CA ALA A 43 -12.72 -6.97 -2.40
C ALA A 43 -13.59 -6.22 -1.38
N VAL A 44 -14.22 -6.94 -0.44
CA VAL A 44 -15.01 -6.32 0.63
C VAL A 44 -14.12 -5.52 1.58
N ALA A 45 -12.95 -6.02 1.96
CA ALA A 45 -12.01 -5.28 2.79
C ALA A 45 -11.59 -3.96 2.14
N ASN A 46 -11.23 -3.98 0.85
CA ASN A 46 -10.89 -2.77 0.09
C ASN A 46 -12.09 -1.83 0.00
N PHE A 47 -13.29 -2.33 -0.27
CA PHE A 47 -14.50 -1.52 -0.29
C PHE A 47 -14.73 -0.79 1.04
N VAL A 48 -14.54 -1.48 2.17
CA VAL A 48 -14.65 -0.87 3.50
C VAL A 48 -13.58 0.21 3.70
N ILE A 49 -12.32 -0.05 3.32
CA ILE A 49 -11.24 0.96 3.38
C ILE A 49 -11.62 2.19 2.56
N ASP A 50 -12.04 1.98 1.31
CA ASP A 50 -12.27 3.05 0.35
C ASP A 50 -13.46 3.94 0.72
N HIS A 51 -14.45 3.41 1.44
CA HIS A 51 -15.65 4.15 1.87
C HIS A 51 -15.62 4.54 3.35
N SER A 52 -14.53 4.25 4.07
CA SER A 52 -14.39 4.67 5.46
C SER A 52 -14.13 6.17 5.56
N PRO A 53 -14.74 6.89 6.52
CA PRO A 53 -14.44 8.29 6.76
C PRO A 53 -12.96 8.49 7.09
N HIS A 54 -12.34 9.54 6.53
CA HIS A 54 -10.92 9.85 6.73
C HIS A 54 -10.50 9.90 8.20
N ALA A 55 -11.35 10.45 9.07
CA ALA A 55 -11.06 10.53 10.50
C ALA A 55 -10.86 9.15 11.14
N VAL A 56 -11.62 8.13 10.68
CA VAL A 56 -11.52 6.76 11.19
C VAL A 56 -10.26 6.08 10.71
N VAL A 57 -9.93 6.25 9.42
CA VAL A 57 -8.70 5.68 8.83
C VAL A 57 -7.47 6.32 9.46
N ALA A 58 -7.42 7.65 9.55
CA ALA A 58 -6.32 8.38 10.17
C ALA A 58 -6.14 8.00 11.65
N TRP A 59 -7.24 7.87 12.41
CA TRP A 59 -7.17 7.37 13.79
C TRP A 59 -6.60 5.95 13.87
N ALA A 60 -7.03 5.06 12.97
CA ALA A 60 -6.55 3.68 12.93
C ALA A 60 -5.06 3.62 12.57
N GLU A 61 -4.62 4.38 11.57
CA GLU A 61 -3.21 4.48 11.18
C GLU A 61 -2.34 5.04 12.31
N GLN A 62 -2.80 6.08 13.01
CA GLN A 62 -2.06 6.68 14.14
C GLN A 62 -2.01 5.76 15.37
N THR A 63 -3.07 5.00 15.63
CA THR A 63 -3.18 4.17 16.85
C THR A 63 -2.58 2.78 16.66
N LEU A 64 -2.73 2.20 15.47
CA LEU A 64 -2.35 0.81 15.18
C LEU A 64 -1.04 0.74 14.38
N GLU A 65 -0.52 1.86 13.88
CA GLU A 65 0.69 1.94 13.05
C GLU A 65 0.65 0.89 11.93
N THR A 66 1.62 -0.02 11.89
CA THR A 66 1.74 -1.08 10.88
C THR A 66 0.73 -2.22 11.02
N TRP A 67 -0.05 -2.25 12.11
CA TRP A 67 -1.02 -3.32 12.40
C TRP A 67 -2.43 -3.01 11.91
N ASP A 68 -2.70 -1.80 11.44
CA ASP A 68 -4.00 -1.34 10.93
C ASP A 68 -4.67 -2.36 9.97
N LYS A 69 -3.93 -2.83 8.96
CA LYS A 69 -4.41 -3.81 7.96
C LYS A 69 -4.63 -5.19 8.56
N VAL A 70 -3.80 -5.59 9.53
CA VAL A 70 -3.96 -6.89 10.21
C VAL A 70 -5.22 -6.87 11.06
N VAL A 71 -5.43 -5.79 11.82
CA VAL A 71 -6.63 -5.58 12.64
C VAL A 71 -7.88 -5.53 11.77
N LEU A 72 -7.85 -4.82 10.63
CA LEU A 72 -8.96 -4.80 9.69
C LEU A 72 -9.30 -6.20 9.16
N LYS A 73 -8.30 -7.00 8.76
CA LYS A 73 -8.51 -8.38 8.29
C LYS A 73 -9.13 -9.26 9.37
N ILE A 74 -8.63 -9.17 10.59
CA ILE A 74 -9.17 -9.92 11.74
C ILE A 74 -10.61 -9.47 12.03
N GLY A 75 -10.86 -8.15 12.07
CA GLY A 75 -12.18 -7.59 12.29
C GLY A 75 -13.20 -8.04 11.25
N LEU A 76 -12.84 -7.99 9.97
CA LEU A 76 -13.70 -8.49 8.89
C LEU A 76 -13.97 -9.99 9.02
N ALA A 77 -12.96 -10.79 9.35
CA ALA A 77 -13.14 -12.23 9.57
C ALA A 77 -14.10 -12.52 10.73
N VAL A 78 -13.99 -11.78 11.84
CA VAL A 78 -14.91 -11.87 12.98
C VAL A 78 -16.34 -11.52 12.56
N VAL A 79 -16.53 -10.43 11.81
CA VAL A 79 -17.85 -10.02 11.31
C VAL A 79 -18.46 -11.11 10.42
N LEU A 80 -17.69 -11.69 9.49
CA LEU A 80 -18.16 -12.78 8.64
C LEU A 80 -18.57 -14.02 9.45
N VAL A 81 -17.79 -14.38 10.49
CA VAL A 81 -18.12 -15.48 11.41
C VAL A 81 -19.43 -15.20 12.17
N LEU A 82 -19.62 -13.97 12.67
CA LEU A 82 -20.86 -13.57 13.35
C LEU A 82 -22.07 -13.64 12.41
N PHE A 83 -21.93 -13.17 11.17
CA PHE A 83 -22.99 -13.30 10.15
C PHE A 83 -23.29 -14.77 9.82
N ALA A 84 -22.27 -15.62 9.72
CA ALA A 84 -22.45 -17.05 9.49
C ALA A 84 -23.19 -17.72 10.65
N LEU A 85 -22.81 -17.41 11.89
CA LEU A 85 -23.51 -17.89 13.09
C LEU A 85 -24.97 -17.41 13.09
N LEU A 86 -25.22 -16.13 12.81
CA LEU A 86 -26.56 -15.56 12.73
C LEU A 86 -27.41 -16.22 11.63
N ALA A 87 -26.86 -16.41 10.43
CA ALA A 87 -27.53 -17.09 9.32
C ALA A 87 -27.93 -18.51 9.71
N GLY A 88 -27.00 -19.23 10.36
CA GLY A 88 -27.25 -20.52 10.98
C GLY A 88 -28.43 -20.48 11.95
N GLN A 89 -28.39 -19.58 12.94
CA GLN A 89 -29.42 -19.46 13.98
C GLN A 89 -30.79 -19.08 13.42
N LEU A 90 -30.86 -18.15 12.46
CA LEU A 90 -32.11 -17.76 11.80
C LEU A 90 -32.70 -18.91 10.97
N SER A 91 -31.86 -19.82 10.47
CA SER A 91 -32.32 -20.97 9.70
C SER A 91 -32.96 -22.08 10.52
N ARG A 92 -32.90 -22.01 11.86
CA ARG A 92 -33.34 -23.11 12.75
C ARG A 92 -34.72 -23.66 12.41
N SER A 93 -35.67 -22.80 12.06
CA SER A 93 -37.04 -23.20 11.70
C SER A 93 -37.27 -23.30 10.19
N LYS A 94 -36.65 -22.42 9.40
CA LYS A 94 -36.82 -22.35 7.93
C LYS A 94 -35.47 -22.06 7.29
N PRO A 95 -35.01 -22.85 6.30
CA PRO A 95 -33.72 -22.63 5.64
C PRO A 95 -33.65 -21.26 4.97
N LEU A 96 -34.78 -20.78 4.46
CA LEU A 96 -34.87 -19.55 3.68
C LEU A 96 -34.31 -18.33 4.41
N SER A 97 -34.54 -18.20 5.73
CA SER A 97 -34.06 -17.05 6.49
C SER A 97 -32.53 -16.96 6.52
N GLY A 98 -31.85 -18.10 6.69
CA GLY A 98 -30.39 -18.17 6.63
C GLY A 98 -29.86 -18.00 5.21
N GLN A 99 -30.52 -18.60 4.22
CA GLN A 99 -30.18 -18.46 2.80
C GLN A 99 -30.28 -17.02 2.32
N VAL A 100 -31.31 -16.27 2.73
CA VAL A 100 -31.46 -14.85 2.41
C VAL A 100 -30.27 -14.07 2.97
N LEU A 101 -29.86 -14.31 4.22
CA LEU A 101 -28.72 -13.61 4.80
C LEU A 101 -27.39 -13.93 4.07
N VAL A 102 -27.16 -15.19 3.73
CA VAL A 102 -26.01 -15.61 2.91
C VAL A 102 -26.06 -14.96 1.52
N GLY A 103 -27.24 -14.91 0.89
CA GLY A 103 -27.46 -14.29 -0.41
C GLY A 103 -27.21 -12.78 -0.41
N VAL A 104 -27.67 -12.07 0.64
CA VAL A 104 -27.40 -10.64 0.82
C VAL A 104 -25.91 -10.37 0.99
N LEU A 105 -25.21 -11.15 1.81
CA LEU A 105 -23.77 -11.02 1.99
C LEU A 105 -23.00 -11.33 0.68
N GLY A 106 -23.44 -12.36 -0.06
CA GLY A 106 -22.92 -12.67 -1.38
C GLY A 106 -23.13 -11.55 -2.39
N ALA A 107 -24.33 -10.97 -2.44
CA ALA A 107 -24.66 -9.83 -3.28
C ALA A 107 -23.82 -8.59 -2.94
N ALA A 108 -23.57 -8.34 -1.65
CA ALA A 108 -22.66 -7.28 -1.21
C ALA A 108 -21.22 -7.53 -1.71
N GLY A 109 -20.73 -8.77 -1.66
CA GLY A 109 -19.42 -9.14 -2.23
C GLY A 109 -19.35 -8.96 -3.75
N VAL A 110 -20.40 -9.31 -4.48
CA VAL A 110 -20.51 -9.07 -5.93
C VAL A 110 -20.53 -7.57 -6.23
N ALA A 111 -21.31 -6.78 -5.49
CA ALA A 111 -21.38 -5.33 -5.65
C ALA A 111 -20.02 -4.67 -5.35
N ALA A 112 -19.30 -5.11 -4.32
CA ALA A 112 -17.97 -4.62 -3.99
C ALA A 112 -16.97 -4.85 -5.13
N VAL A 113 -17.05 -5.99 -5.83
CA VAL A 113 -16.21 -6.25 -7.03
C VAL A 113 -16.71 -5.44 -8.23
N TYR A 114 -18.02 -5.27 -8.40
CA TYR A 114 -18.60 -4.55 -9.53
C TYR A 114 -18.26 -3.05 -9.55
N VAL A 115 -18.17 -2.42 -8.38
CA VAL A 115 -17.83 -0.99 -8.27
C VAL A 115 -16.34 -0.72 -8.54
N ARG A 116 -15.50 -1.77 -8.56
CA ARG A 116 -14.07 -1.64 -8.85
C ARG A 116 -13.83 -1.49 -10.35
N THR A 117 -13.32 -0.33 -10.75
CA THR A 117 -13.03 0.01 -12.14
C THR A 117 -11.78 -0.69 -12.70
N ASP A 118 -10.91 -1.20 -11.83
CA ASP A 118 -9.69 -1.93 -12.20
C ASP A 118 -9.94 -3.42 -12.49
N LEU A 119 -11.12 -3.93 -12.15
CA LEU A 119 -11.48 -5.34 -12.32
C LEU A 119 -12.39 -5.51 -13.54
N GLY A 120 -11.98 -6.37 -14.48
CA GLY A 120 -12.85 -6.76 -15.60
C GLY A 120 -14.05 -7.60 -15.13
N GLN A 121 -15.08 -7.73 -15.98
CA GLN A 121 -16.32 -8.48 -15.65
C GLN A 121 -16.08 -9.93 -15.21
N VAL A 122 -14.99 -10.55 -15.69
CA VAL A 122 -14.57 -11.92 -15.32
C VAL A 122 -14.26 -12.03 -13.82
N ALA A 123 -13.86 -10.93 -13.16
CA ALA A 123 -13.61 -10.91 -11.72
C ALA A 123 -14.87 -11.23 -10.88
N LEU A 124 -16.07 -10.97 -11.41
CA LEU A 124 -17.34 -11.28 -10.74
C LEU A 124 -17.55 -12.79 -10.54
N LEU A 125 -16.83 -13.64 -11.28
CA LEU A 125 -16.90 -15.09 -11.12
C LEU A 125 -16.51 -15.53 -9.71
N ALA A 126 -15.57 -14.85 -9.05
CA ALA A 126 -15.10 -15.24 -7.73
C ALA A 126 -16.17 -15.03 -6.63
N PRO A 127 -16.78 -13.84 -6.46
CA PRO A 127 -17.87 -13.65 -5.49
C PRO A 127 -19.16 -14.41 -5.86
N VAL A 128 -19.46 -14.59 -7.15
CA VAL A 128 -20.61 -15.42 -7.56
C VAL A 128 -20.38 -16.89 -7.20
N ALA A 129 -19.22 -17.46 -7.52
CA ALA A 129 -18.90 -18.84 -7.18
C ALA A 129 -18.86 -19.07 -5.66
N ALA A 130 -18.30 -18.13 -4.89
CA ALA A 130 -18.33 -18.15 -3.43
C ALA A 130 -19.76 -18.20 -2.89
N THR A 131 -20.64 -17.34 -3.42
CA THR A 131 -22.05 -17.26 -3.00
C THR A 131 -22.81 -18.56 -3.32
N VAL A 132 -22.64 -19.08 -4.54
CA VAL A 132 -23.26 -20.35 -4.98
C VAL A 132 -22.77 -21.51 -4.12
N ALA A 133 -21.47 -21.61 -3.85
CA ALA A 133 -20.90 -22.66 -2.99
C ALA A 133 -21.42 -22.56 -1.55
N GLY A 134 -21.44 -21.36 -0.99
CA GLY A 134 -22.00 -21.09 0.34
C GLY A 134 -23.46 -21.51 0.45
N LEU A 135 -24.31 -21.08 -0.48
CA LEU A 135 -25.73 -21.44 -0.52
C LEU A 135 -25.93 -22.96 -0.70
N ALA A 136 -25.15 -23.61 -1.56
CA ALA A 136 -25.24 -25.04 -1.81
C ALA A 136 -24.88 -25.86 -0.56
N VAL A 137 -23.76 -25.51 0.10
CA VAL A 137 -23.32 -26.18 1.35
C VAL A 137 -24.30 -25.90 2.48
N PHE A 138 -24.76 -24.65 2.64
CA PHE A 138 -25.75 -24.27 3.63
C PHE A 138 -27.04 -25.09 3.49
N THR A 139 -27.55 -25.18 2.26
CA THR A 139 -28.79 -25.91 1.96
C THR A 139 -28.64 -27.40 2.22
N ARG A 140 -27.52 -28.01 1.79
CA ARG A 140 -27.26 -29.43 2.03
C ARG A 140 -27.11 -29.76 3.51
N LEU A 141 -26.36 -28.95 4.26
CA LEU A 141 -26.17 -29.16 5.71
C LEU A 141 -27.48 -28.94 6.48
N HIS A 142 -28.25 -27.91 6.14
CA HIS A 142 -29.55 -27.68 6.77
C HIS A 142 -30.49 -28.87 6.54
N LEU A 143 -30.57 -29.39 5.31
CA LEU A 143 -31.38 -30.58 4.99
C LEU A 143 -30.87 -31.84 5.68
N PHE A 144 -29.55 -31.97 5.86
CA PHE A 144 -28.92 -33.09 6.55
C PHE A 144 -29.26 -33.12 8.05
N PHE A 145 -29.31 -31.96 8.71
CA PHE A 145 -29.66 -31.85 10.12
C PHE A 145 -31.18 -31.79 10.38
N ARG A 146 -31.99 -31.61 9.35
CA ARG A 146 -33.44 -31.56 9.52
C ARG A 146 -33.96 -32.94 9.93
N PRO A 147 -34.73 -33.04 11.03
CA PRO A 147 -35.29 -34.32 11.46
C PRO A 147 -36.21 -34.87 10.36
N LYS A 148 -35.97 -36.13 9.96
CA LYS A 148 -36.85 -36.85 9.03
C LYS A 148 -38.01 -37.41 9.84
N VAL A 149 -39.23 -36.98 9.53
CA VAL A 149 -40.44 -37.64 10.04
C VAL A 149 -40.59 -38.95 9.29
N PHE A 150 -40.20 -40.06 9.92
CA PHE A 150 -40.58 -41.39 9.46
C PHE A 150 -41.82 -41.84 10.24
N PHE A 151 -42.84 -42.27 9.51
CA PHE A 151 -43.93 -43.09 10.05
C PHE A 151 -43.42 -44.53 10.20
N ASP A 152 -42.58 -44.78 11.20
CA ASP A 152 -42.32 -46.13 11.74
C ASP A 152 -41.71 -45.97 13.14
N ASP A 153 -42.17 -46.77 14.11
CA ASP A 153 -41.89 -46.68 15.55
C ASP A 153 -40.43 -47.07 15.92
N ARG A 154 -39.43 -46.48 15.25
CA ARG A 154 -38.04 -46.51 15.71
C ARG A 154 -37.64 -45.11 16.13
N GLU A 155 -37.34 -44.99 17.43
CA GLU A 155 -36.81 -43.78 18.07
C GLU A 155 -35.92 -42.98 17.12
N GLY A 156 -36.26 -41.71 16.92
CA GLY A 156 -35.60 -40.82 15.98
C GLY A 156 -34.13 -40.58 16.34
N GLU A 157 -33.24 -41.41 15.81
CA GLU A 157 -31.81 -41.13 15.82
C GLU A 157 -31.52 -40.01 14.82
N GLY A 158 -31.22 -38.81 15.34
CA GLY A 158 -30.57 -37.76 14.57
C GLY A 158 -29.26 -38.24 13.94
N PRO A 159 -28.67 -37.48 13.01
CA PRO A 159 -27.44 -37.91 12.33
C PRO A 159 -26.35 -38.27 13.35
N ASP A 160 -25.85 -39.51 13.25
CA ASP A 160 -24.76 -40.06 14.07
C ASP A 160 -23.62 -39.04 14.22
N ARG A 161 -23.14 -38.82 15.46
CA ARG A 161 -22.03 -37.92 15.78
C ARG A 161 -20.84 -38.14 14.86
N ARG A 162 -20.58 -39.40 14.47
CA ARG A 162 -19.54 -39.75 13.51
C ARG A 162 -19.81 -39.18 12.12
N LYS A 163 -21.04 -39.26 11.61
CA LYS A 163 -21.43 -38.70 10.30
C LYS A 163 -21.37 -37.17 10.30
N VAL A 164 -21.74 -36.53 11.42
CA VAL A 164 -21.63 -35.07 11.59
C VAL A 164 -20.16 -34.63 11.55
N LEU A 165 -19.29 -35.30 12.32
CA LEU A 165 -17.86 -35.03 12.35
C LEU A 165 -17.22 -35.25 10.98
N VAL A 166 -17.49 -36.37 10.32
CA VAL A 166 -16.94 -36.68 8.99
C VAL A 166 -17.39 -35.65 7.96
N THR A 167 -18.66 -35.26 7.95
CA THR A 167 -19.17 -34.26 7.01
C THR A 167 -18.53 -32.90 7.25
N GLY A 168 -18.45 -32.46 8.51
CA GLY A 168 -17.82 -31.18 8.87
C GLY A 168 -16.34 -31.13 8.53
N VAL A 169 -15.59 -32.18 8.88
CA VAL A 169 -14.17 -32.32 8.53
C VAL A 169 -13.98 -32.35 7.02
N SER A 170 -14.85 -33.05 6.27
CA SER A 170 -14.75 -33.12 4.80
C SER A 170 -14.96 -31.77 4.13
N VAL A 171 -15.96 -30.99 4.58
CA VAL A 171 -16.20 -29.63 4.06
C VAL A 171 -15.04 -28.71 4.40
N ALA A 172 -14.58 -28.72 5.66
CA ALA A 172 -13.45 -27.90 6.09
C ALA A 172 -12.15 -28.27 5.36
N ALA A 173 -11.85 -29.56 5.21
CA ALA A 173 -10.68 -30.05 4.48
C ALA A 173 -10.77 -29.72 2.99
N GLY A 174 -11.92 -29.94 2.35
CA GLY A 174 -12.12 -29.60 0.94
C GLY A 174 -11.98 -28.11 0.67
N ALA A 175 -12.53 -27.26 1.54
CA ALA A 175 -12.37 -25.81 1.46
C ALA A 175 -10.93 -25.37 1.75
N GLY A 176 -10.26 -25.99 2.73
CA GLY A 176 -8.86 -25.74 3.03
C GLY A 176 -7.94 -26.10 1.86
N VAL A 177 -8.18 -27.24 1.21
CA VAL A 177 -7.48 -27.63 -0.02
C VAL A 177 -7.79 -26.66 -1.16
N ALA A 178 -9.05 -26.27 -1.37
CA ALA A 178 -9.43 -25.30 -2.39
C ALA A 178 -8.76 -23.93 -2.16
N ALA A 179 -8.74 -23.45 -0.91
CA ALA A 179 -8.07 -22.22 -0.52
C ALA A 179 -6.55 -22.34 -0.74
N LEU A 180 -5.93 -23.45 -0.34
CA LEU A 180 -4.51 -23.70 -0.55
C LEU A 180 -4.16 -23.78 -2.04
N VAL A 181 -4.98 -24.45 -2.85
CA VAL A 181 -4.80 -24.52 -4.31
C VAL A 181 -5.01 -23.14 -4.94
N GLY A 182 -5.98 -22.36 -4.49
CA GLY A 182 -6.19 -20.97 -4.92
C GLY A 182 -5.01 -20.08 -4.59
N GLN A 183 -4.50 -20.21 -3.36
CA GLN A 183 -3.33 -19.50 -2.90
C GLN A 183 -2.10 -19.92 -3.72
N ILE A 184 -1.84 -21.22 -3.90
CA ILE A 184 -0.75 -21.74 -4.72
C ILE A 184 -0.90 -21.34 -6.18
N ALA A 185 -2.11 -21.34 -6.75
CA ALA A 185 -2.34 -20.90 -8.13
C ALA A 185 -2.11 -19.39 -8.27
N GLY A 186 -2.51 -18.60 -7.28
CA GLY A 186 -2.23 -17.17 -7.21
C GLY A 186 -0.74 -16.86 -6.97
N THR A 187 -0.03 -17.67 -6.18
CA THR A 187 1.40 -17.53 -5.87
C THR A 187 2.33 -18.26 -6.84
N ARG A 188 1.80 -19.16 -7.71
CA ARG A 188 2.54 -19.76 -8.84
C ARG A 188 3.00 -18.72 -9.85
N LYS A 189 2.49 -17.49 -9.75
CA LYS A 189 3.22 -16.28 -10.16
C LYS A 189 4.32 -16.01 -9.13
N ASN A 190 5.36 -16.85 -9.09
CA ASN A 190 6.45 -16.66 -8.14
C ASN A 190 7.26 -15.45 -8.63
N ALA A 191 6.80 -14.26 -8.24
CA ALA A 191 7.40 -12.99 -8.62
C ALA A 191 8.86 -12.95 -8.16
N GLU A 192 9.20 -13.62 -7.05
CA GLU A 192 10.57 -13.74 -6.57
C GLU A 192 11.47 -14.56 -7.51
N ASP A 193 10.97 -15.68 -8.06
CA ASP A 193 11.75 -16.44 -9.05
C ASP A 193 11.95 -15.63 -10.33
N SER A 194 10.90 -14.95 -10.80
CA SER A 194 10.98 -14.04 -11.96
C SER A 194 11.97 -12.90 -11.69
N ARG A 195 11.90 -12.29 -10.51
CA ARG A 195 12.80 -11.23 -10.02
C ARG A 195 14.25 -11.72 -9.91
N ALA A 196 14.48 -12.94 -9.45
CA ALA A 196 15.81 -13.54 -9.43
C ALA A 196 16.34 -13.79 -10.85
N ALA A 197 15.48 -14.22 -11.78
CA ALA A 197 15.83 -14.46 -13.17
C ALA A 197 16.19 -13.16 -13.95
N VAL A 198 15.71 -12.00 -13.50
CA VAL A 198 16.13 -10.69 -14.03
C VAL A 198 17.65 -10.51 -13.92
N GLY A 199 18.28 -11.00 -12.85
CA GLY A 199 19.70 -10.81 -12.59
C GLY A 199 20.12 -9.33 -12.51
N ARG A 200 21.43 -9.08 -12.65
CA ARG A 200 22.00 -7.74 -12.49
C ARG A 200 21.53 -6.79 -13.60
N LEU A 201 21.14 -5.58 -13.20
CA LEU A 201 20.87 -4.47 -14.11
C LEU A 201 22.15 -3.67 -14.35
N VAL A 202 22.45 -3.35 -15.62
CA VAL A 202 23.67 -2.62 -16.00
C VAL A 202 23.25 -1.27 -16.62
N PRO A 203 23.38 -0.17 -15.87
CA PRO A 203 23.10 1.17 -16.38
C PRO A 203 24.09 1.58 -17.47
N ALA A 204 23.57 2.15 -18.56
CA ALA A 204 24.36 2.86 -19.56
C ALA A 204 24.89 4.20 -19.03
N ARG A 205 24.17 4.84 -18.09
CA ARG A 205 24.63 6.02 -17.36
C ARG A 205 24.50 5.76 -15.86
N THR A 206 25.63 5.71 -15.15
CA THR A 206 25.65 5.53 -13.70
C THR A 206 25.44 6.86 -12.97
N ALA A 207 24.86 6.80 -11.76
CA ALA A 207 24.82 7.97 -10.89
C ALA A 207 26.25 8.29 -10.41
N PRO A 208 26.55 9.57 -10.08
CA PRO A 208 27.82 9.93 -9.47
C PRO A 208 28.11 9.07 -8.22
N PRO A 209 29.39 8.80 -7.91
CA PRO A 209 29.74 8.14 -6.66
C PRO A 209 29.33 9.01 -5.48
N VAL A 210 28.81 8.39 -4.43
CA VAL A 210 28.48 9.10 -3.18
C VAL A 210 29.78 9.59 -2.54
N PRO A 211 29.96 10.90 -2.33
CA PRO A 211 31.14 11.44 -1.65
C PRO A 211 31.25 10.92 -0.22
N PRO A 212 32.48 10.70 0.32
CA PRO A 212 32.67 10.24 1.70
C PRO A 212 32.06 11.16 2.77
N ASP A 213 31.86 12.44 2.45
CA ASP A 213 31.28 13.47 3.33
C ASP A 213 29.80 13.74 3.05
N ALA A 214 29.14 12.90 2.24
CA ALA A 214 27.68 12.91 2.06
C ALA A 214 26.94 12.13 3.16
N ASP A 215 27.65 11.29 3.92
CA ASP A 215 27.08 10.40 4.94
C ASP A 215 27.59 10.74 6.36
N PHE A 216 26.64 10.91 7.29
CA PHE A 216 26.86 11.29 8.68
C PHE A 216 26.34 10.23 9.67
N VAL A 217 26.27 8.95 9.29
CA VAL A 217 25.86 7.85 10.19
C VAL A 217 26.67 7.82 11.49
N LYS A 218 27.95 8.20 11.43
CA LYS A 218 28.81 8.34 12.62
C LYS A 218 28.29 9.33 13.68
N PHE A 219 27.38 10.22 13.30
CA PHE A 219 26.70 11.19 14.17
C PHE A 219 25.26 10.81 14.50
N GLY A 220 24.79 9.61 14.11
CA GLY A 220 23.46 9.10 14.46
C GLY A 220 22.37 9.36 13.42
N THR A 221 22.70 9.82 12.21
CA THR A 221 21.74 9.90 11.10
C THR A 221 21.48 8.52 10.49
N PRO A 222 20.38 8.35 9.73
CA PRO A 222 20.27 7.25 8.77
C PRO A 222 21.42 7.27 7.74
N PRO A 223 21.70 6.13 7.06
CA PRO A 223 22.65 6.10 5.95
C PRO A 223 22.15 6.91 4.76
N TYR A 224 23.08 7.50 3.98
CA TYR A 224 22.75 8.39 2.88
C TYR A 224 21.95 7.68 1.80
N LEU A 225 22.33 6.44 1.47
CA LEU A 225 21.47 5.51 0.75
C LEU A 225 20.84 4.57 1.77
N THR A 226 19.52 4.65 1.90
CA THR A 226 18.72 3.76 2.74
C THR A 226 18.69 2.37 2.09
N PRO A 227 19.17 1.31 2.76
CA PRO A 227 19.08 -0.04 2.22
C PRO A 227 17.65 -0.38 1.83
N SER A 228 17.44 -1.04 0.69
CA SER A 228 16.11 -1.36 0.17
C SER A 228 15.17 -2.07 1.17
N LYS A 229 15.71 -2.92 2.05
CA LYS A 229 14.97 -3.59 3.14
C LYS A 229 14.47 -2.63 4.24
N ASP A 230 15.14 -1.51 4.43
CA ASP A 230 14.88 -0.49 5.46
C ASP A 230 14.20 0.75 4.84
N PHE A 231 14.05 0.80 3.51
CA PHE A 231 13.36 1.86 2.79
C PHE A 231 11.88 1.88 3.20
N TYR A 232 11.37 3.05 3.58
CA TYR A 232 10.01 3.16 4.13
C TYR A 232 8.97 2.51 3.21
N ARG A 233 8.02 1.77 3.81
CA ARG A 233 6.92 1.15 3.09
C ARG A 233 5.60 1.74 3.53
N ILE A 234 4.93 2.39 2.57
CA ILE A 234 3.53 2.77 2.66
C ILE A 234 2.85 2.40 1.35
N ASP A 235 1.67 1.79 1.44
CA ASP A 235 0.81 1.46 0.31
C ASP A 235 -0.62 1.24 0.80
N THR A 236 -1.58 1.40 -0.09
CA THR A 236 -2.98 1.01 0.16
C THR A 236 -3.21 -0.49 -0.06
N ALA A 237 -2.26 -1.19 -0.69
CA ALA A 237 -2.36 -2.60 -1.02
C ALA A 237 -2.59 -3.47 0.23
N LEU A 238 -3.72 -4.17 0.28
CA LEU A 238 -4.02 -5.10 1.37
C LEU A 238 -3.12 -6.35 1.32
N VAL A 239 -2.70 -6.73 0.11
CA VAL A 239 -1.77 -7.81 -0.19
C VAL A 239 -0.83 -7.33 -1.30
N VAL A 240 0.46 -7.55 -1.12
CA VAL A 240 1.50 -7.13 -2.06
C VAL A 240 1.33 -7.87 -3.39
N PRO A 241 1.15 -7.15 -4.53
CA PRO A 241 1.06 -7.76 -5.84
C PRO A 241 2.25 -8.66 -6.19
N GLN A 242 1.96 -9.85 -6.69
CA GLN A 242 2.96 -10.81 -7.16
C GLN A 242 2.98 -10.78 -8.69
N VAL A 243 3.68 -9.79 -9.24
CA VAL A 243 3.77 -9.57 -10.70
C VAL A 243 5.09 -10.12 -11.22
N ARG A 244 5.04 -10.92 -12.29
CA ARG A 244 6.24 -11.40 -12.99
C ARG A 244 6.59 -10.49 -14.16
N THR A 245 7.85 -10.45 -14.56
CA THR A 245 8.27 -9.67 -15.75
C THR A 245 7.61 -10.17 -17.03
N GLU A 246 7.39 -11.49 -17.14
CA GLU A 246 6.80 -12.11 -18.34
C GLU A 246 5.32 -11.76 -18.55
N ASP A 247 4.62 -11.43 -17.46
CA ASP A 247 3.21 -11.04 -17.46
C ASP A 247 3.02 -9.52 -17.49
N TRP A 248 4.10 -8.75 -17.27
CA TRP A 248 4.00 -7.31 -17.10
C TRP A 248 4.11 -6.56 -18.42
N SER A 249 3.29 -5.52 -18.54
CA SER A 249 3.39 -4.52 -19.59
C SER A 249 2.90 -3.17 -19.09
N LEU A 250 3.45 -2.10 -19.66
CA LEU A 250 3.02 -0.72 -19.47
C LEU A 250 2.31 -0.22 -20.73
N GLN A 251 1.05 0.21 -20.60
CA GLN A 251 0.34 0.93 -21.66
C GLN A 251 0.44 2.44 -21.47
N ILE A 252 0.79 3.18 -22.52
CA ILE A 252 0.67 4.64 -22.58
C ILE A 252 -0.44 4.97 -23.57
N ARG A 253 -1.47 5.72 -23.13
CA ARG A 253 -2.66 6.01 -23.95
C ARG A 253 -3.30 7.37 -23.67
N GLY A 254 -4.42 7.65 -24.32
CA GLY A 254 -5.22 8.86 -24.09
C GLY A 254 -4.85 10.01 -25.03
N MET A 255 -4.56 11.18 -24.48
CA MET A 255 -4.15 12.39 -25.20
C MET A 255 -2.70 12.28 -25.72
N VAL A 256 -2.47 11.28 -26.56
CA VAL A 256 -1.19 11.00 -27.23
C VAL A 256 -1.40 10.80 -28.73
N ASP A 257 -0.35 10.98 -29.53
CA ASP A 257 -0.38 10.74 -30.97
C ASP A 257 -0.45 9.24 -31.30
N ARG A 258 0.23 8.41 -30.51
CA ARG A 258 0.24 6.96 -30.63
C ARG A 258 0.15 6.31 -29.27
N GLU A 259 -0.84 5.44 -29.09
CA GLU A 259 -0.88 4.55 -27.94
C GLU A 259 0.20 3.47 -28.08
N VAL A 260 0.99 3.26 -27.02
CA VAL A 260 2.13 2.34 -27.04
C VAL A 260 2.03 1.37 -25.86
N THR A 261 2.43 0.12 -26.08
CA THR A 261 2.55 -0.88 -25.01
C THR A 261 3.99 -1.38 -24.97
N TYR A 262 4.62 -1.29 -23.80
CA TYR A 262 5.96 -1.80 -23.54
C TYR A 262 5.89 -3.03 -22.65
N ARG A 263 6.57 -4.10 -23.03
CA ARG A 263 6.86 -5.24 -22.16
C ARG A 263 8.07 -4.94 -21.30
N TYR A 264 8.31 -5.78 -20.29
CA TYR A 264 9.47 -5.61 -19.42
C TYR A 264 10.80 -5.57 -20.19
N ASP A 265 10.97 -6.47 -21.16
CA ASP A 265 12.18 -6.54 -21.98
C ASP A 265 12.37 -5.31 -22.88
N ASP A 266 11.29 -4.67 -23.32
CA ASP A 266 11.35 -3.42 -24.09
C ASP A 266 11.89 -2.26 -23.24
N ILE A 267 11.65 -2.28 -21.93
CA ILE A 267 12.20 -1.30 -20.98
C ILE A 267 13.64 -1.67 -20.60
N ARG A 268 13.88 -2.94 -20.25
CA ARG A 268 15.20 -3.43 -19.83
C ARG A 268 16.26 -3.27 -20.91
N SER A 269 15.89 -3.41 -22.19
CA SER A 269 16.80 -3.31 -23.33
C SER A 269 17.17 -1.87 -23.73
N ARG A 270 16.49 -0.87 -23.15
CA ARG A 270 16.83 0.55 -23.37
C ARG A 270 18.12 0.93 -22.62
N PRO A 271 18.74 2.07 -22.97
CA PRO A 271 19.88 2.61 -22.22
C PRO A 271 19.46 2.97 -20.79
N LEU A 272 19.70 2.04 -19.85
CA LEU A 272 19.32 2.23 -18.46
C LEU A 272 20.14 3.35 -17.80
N ILE A 273 19.51 4.03 -16.85
CA ILE A 273 20.08 5.17 -16.15
C ILE A 273 19.96 4.96 -14.64
N GLU A 274 20.92 5.50 -13.89
CA GLU A 274 20.89 5.55 -12.43
C GLU A 274 20.66 6.98 -11.94
N ARG A 275 19.81 7.13 -10.91
CA ARG A 275 19.64 8.38 -10.18
C ARG A 275 19.47 8.10 -8.68
N ASP A 276 20.15 8.90 -7.87
CA ASP A 276 19.87 8.96 -6.44
C ASP A 276 18.68 9.91 -6.24
N VAL A 277 17.60 9.40 -5.65
CA VAL A 277 16.36 10.16 -5.42
C VAL A 277 15.80 9.83 -4.06
N THR A 278 15.45 10.86 -3.29
CA THR A 278 14.66 10.72 -2.08
C THR A 278 13.18 10.61 -2.42
N LEU A 279 12.50 9.61 -1.89
CA LEU A 279 11.03 9.60 -1.90
C LEU A 279 10.53 10.04 -0.53
N CYS A 280 9.54 10.90 -0.53
CA CYS A 280 8.85 11.38 0.67
C CYS A 280 7.37 11.08 0.55
N CYS A 281 6.79 10.49 1.59
CA CYS A 281 5.35 10.31 1.67
C CYS A 281 4.67 11.61 2.11
N VAL A 282 3.47 11.88 1.58
CA VAL A 282 2.67 13.01 2.05
C VAL A 282 2.16 12.80 3.49
N SER A 283 1.99 11.54 3.91
CA SER A 283 1.68 11.18 5.30
C SER A 283 2.85 11.37 6.27
N ASN A 284 4.01 11.84 5.79
CA ASN A 284 5.13 12.14 6.66
C ASN A 284 4.82 13.39 7.50
N GLU A 285 4.56 13.19 8.78
CA GLU A 285 4.42 14.27 9.75
C GLU A 285 5.75 14.99 9.99
N VAL A 286 5.72 16.12 10.70
CA VAL A 286 6.94 16.83 11.09
C VAL A 286 7.81 15.91 11.95
N GLY A 287 9.00 15.59 11.44
CA GLY A 287 9.92 14.65 12.10
C GLY A 287 9.60 13.16 11.87
N GLY A 288 8.63 12.84 11.01
CA GLY A 288 8.19 11.48 10.73
C GLY A 288 9.22 10.61 9.97
N PRO A 289 8.98 9.28 9.92
CA PRO A 289 9.90 8.32 9.33
C PRO A 289 9.65 8.02 7.84
N TYR A 290 8.60 8.56 7.22
CA TYR A 290 8.16 8.19 5.87
C TYR A 290 8.91 8.95 4.77
N ILE A 291 10.24 8.84 4.82
CA ILE A 291 11.18 9.40 3.86
C ILE A 291 12.42 8.51 3.79
N SER A 292 12.90 8.23 2.58
CA SER A 292 14.13 7.43 2.36
C SER A 292 14.78 7.81 1.05
N ASN A 293 16.09 7.63 0.96
CA ASN A 293 16.88 7.96 -0.22
C ASN A 293 17.49 6.70 -0.81
N ALA A 294 17.35 6.49 -2.12
CA ALA A 294 17.85 5.28 -2.78
C ALA A 294 18.38 5.57 -4.18
N ARG A 295 19.16 4.61 -4.70
CA ARG A 295 19.64 4.64 -6.08
C ARG A 295 18.67 3.87 -6.96
N TRP A 296 17.99 4.56 -7.86
CA TRP A 296 17.01 3.96 -8.77
C TRP A 296 17.65 3.65 -10.13
N ILE A 297 17.26 2.53 -10.73
CA ILE A 297 17.69 2.10 -12.06
C ILE A 297 16.48 2.00 -12.96
N GLY A 298 16.52 2.62 -14.14
CA GLY A 298 15.37 2.63 -15.04
C GLY A 298 15.63 3.32 -16.35
N VAL A 299 14.55 3.81 -16.96
CA VAL A 299 14.60 4.67 -18.15
C VAL A 299 14.01 6.04 -17.84
N ASP A 300 14.40 7.05 -18.62
CA ASP A 300 13.78 8.36 -18.58
C ASP A 300 12.30 8.25 -18.99
N LEU A 301 11.39 8.53 -18.05
CA LEU A 301 9.94 8.44 -18.30
C LEU A 301 9.51 9.42 -19.39
N ARG A 302 10.14 10.60 -19.39
CA ARG A 302 9.99 11.64 -20.40
C ARG A 302 10.17 11.10 -21.82
N ASP A 303 11.15 10.23 -22.05
CA ASP A 303 11.44 9.72 -23.39
C ASP A 303 10.30 8.81 -23.89
N LEU A 304 9.71 8.00 -22.99
CA LEU A 304 8.55 7.16 -23.32
C LEU A 304 7.31 8.01 -23.65
N LEU A 305 7.11 9.10 -22.90
CA LEU A 305 6.00 10.04 -23.12
C LEU A 305 6.16 10.81 -24.44
N LEU A 306 7.37 11.25 -24.76
CA LEU A 306 7.67 11.90 -26.04
C LEU A 306 7.52 10.94 -27.22
N GLU A 307 7.91 9.67 -27.06
CA GLU A 307 7.72 8.63 -28.07
C GLU A 307 6.23 8.34 -28.37
N ALA A 308 5.37 8.48 -27.36
CA ALA A 308 3.91 8.40 -27.52
C ALA A 308 3.33 9.67 -28.16
N GLY A 309 4.00 10.82 -28.02
CA GLY A 309 3.57 12.12 -28.55
C GLY A 309 2.46 12.74 -27.71
N VAL A 310 2.76 13.18 -26.48
CA VAL A 310 1.80 13.89 -25.61
C VAL A 310 1.20 15.10 -26.34
N LYS A 311 -0.13 15.15 -26.43
CA LYS A 311 -0.86 16.20 -27.13
C LYS A 311 -0.97 17.49 -26.29
N PRO A 312 -1.03 18.67 -26.94
CA PRO A 312 -1.34 19.92 -26.26
C PRO A 312 -2.67 19.84 -25.49
N GLY A 313 -2.74 20.52 -24.34
CA GLY A 313 -3.92 20.53 -23.48
C GLY A 313 -4.04 19.34 -22.52
N ALA A 314 -3.13 18.36 -22.58
CA ALA A 314 -2.99 17.39 -21.51
C ALA A 314 -2.53 18.10 -20.23
N GLU A 315 -3.09 17.71 -19.09
CA GLU A 315 -2.79 18.32 -17.78
C GLU A 315 -2.23 17.29 -16.79
N GLN A 316 -2.62 16.01 -16.96
CA GLN A 316 -2.39 14.94 -16.02
C GLN A 316 -1.86 13.69 -16.73
N MET A 317 -0.82 13.09 -16.16
CA MET A 317 -0.47 11.69 -16.36
C MET A 317 -1.18 10.86 -15.28
N PHE A 318 -2.25 10.18 -15.66
CA PHE A 318 -3.03 9.32 -14.77
C PHE A 318 -2.45 7.91 -14.79
N ALA A 319 -1.72 7.54 -13.74
CA ALA A 319 -1.08 6.25 -13.62
C ALA A 319 -1.97 5.26 -12.85
N THR A 320 -2.05 4.02 -13.34
CA THR A 320 -2.77 2.92 -12.70
C THR A 320 -1.80 1.80 -12.31
N SER A 321 -1.93 1.32 -11.08
CA SER A 321 -1.25 0.14 -10.56
C SER A 321 -2.06 -1.13 -10.83
N VAL A 322 -1.40 -2.28 -10.88
CA VAL A 322 -2.04 -3.61 -11.05
C VAL A 322 -3.13 -3.92 -10.01
N ASP A 323 -3.06 -3.31 -8.84
CA ASP A 323 -4.03 -3.48 -7.75
C ASP A 323 -5.19 -2.46 -7.80
N GLY A 324 -5.26 -1.65 -8.85
CA GLY A 324 -6.28 -0.63 -9.08
C GLY A 324 -5.99 0.72 -8.44
N TRP A 325 -4.88 0.88 -7.72
CA TRP A 325 -4.52 2.18 -7.16
C TRP A 325 -4.18 3.17 -8.28
N THR A 326 -4.66 4.41 -8.15
CA THR A 326 -4.50 5.45 -9.17
C THR A 326 -3.81 6.69 -8.63
N CYS A 327 -2.98 7.28 -9.49
CA CYS A 327 -2.14 8.42 -9.19
C CYS A 327 -2.24 9.45 -10.30
N GLY A 328 -2.43 10.71 -9.95
CA GLY A 328 -2.43 11.81 -10.89
C GLY A 328 -1.16 12.62 -10.72
N THR A 329 -0.35 12.71 -11.76
CA THR A 329 0.82 13.60 -11.81
C THR A 329 0.56 14.73 -12.80
N PRO A 330 0.89 16.00 -12.47
CA PRO A 330 0.97 17.05 -13.49
C PRO A 330 1.85 16.61 -14.66
N VAL A 331 1.32 16.62 -15.89
CA VAL A 331 2.05 16.09 -17.05
C VAL A 331 3.33 16.89 -17.32
N GLU A 332 3.32 18.18 -17.02
CA GLU A 332 4.48 19.06 -17.13
C GLU A 332 5.62 18.59 -16.23
N ALA A 333 5.32 18.15 -14.99
CA ALA A 333 6.33 17.62 -14.09
C ALA A 333 6.92 16.29 -14.62
N ALA A 334 6.11 15.44 -15.26
CA ALA A 334 6.60 14.21 -15.87
C ALA A 334 7.45 14.46 -17.15
N LEU A 335 7.20 15.58 -17.85
CA LEU A 335 7.91 15.98 -19.06
C LEU A 335 9.11 16.91 -18.80
N ASP A 336 9.25 17.46 -17.60
CA ASP A 336 10.34 18.35 -17.24
C ASP A 336 11.70 17.63 -17.25
N PRO A 337 12.61 17.97 -18.18
CA PRO A 337 13.92 17.32 -18.25
C PRO A 337 14.78 17.57 -17.00
N ALA A 338 14.57 18.68 -16.28
CA ALA A 338 15.31 19.00 -15.07
C ALA A 338 14.85 18.19 -13.85
N ARG A 339 13.60 17.69 -13.86
CA ARG A 339 13.05 16.87 -12.78
C ARG A 339 13.51 15.42 -12.83
N GLY A 340 13.80 14.90 -14.02
CA GLY A 340 14.38 13.56 -14.16
C GLY A 340 13.43 12.42 -13.76
N ALA A 341 12.15 12.51 -14.14
CA ALA A 341 11.16 11.45 -13.97
C ALA A 341 11.62 10.10 -14.55
N MET A 342 11.41 9.01 -13.82
CA MET A 342 11.86 7.67 -14.19
C MET A 342 10.73 6.65 -14.18
N LEU A 343 10.78 5.72 -15.14
CA LEU A 343 10.22 4.39 -14.96
C LEU A 343 11.35 3.49 -14.43
N ALA A 344 11.34 3.24 -13.12
CA ALA A 344 12.34 2.43 -12.44
C ALA A 344 11.99 0.94 -12.54
N ILE A 345 12.99 0.11 -12.84
CA ILE A 345 12.94 -1.35 -12.83
C ILE A 345 13.95 -1.97 -11.84
N GLY A 346 14.81 -1.14 -11.24
CA GLY A 346 15.78 -1.53 -10.23
C GLY A 346 15.97 -0.50 -9.12
N MET A 347 16.55 -0.97 -8.03
CA MET A 347 16.87 -0.21 -6.83
C MET A 347 18.17 -0.78 -6.23
N ASP A 348 19.12 0.11 -5.91
CA ASP A 348 20.40 -0.20 -5.28
C ASP A 348 21.22 -1.28 -6.00
N GLY A 349 21.27 -1.23 -7.34
CA GLY A 349 22.03 -2.18 -8.17
C GLY A 349 21.28 -3.47 -8.53
N GLU A 350 20.13 -3.71 -7.91
CA GLU A 350 19.35 -4.94 -8.03
C GLU A 350 17.99 -4.68 -8.71
N PRO A 351 17.32 -5.72 -9.24
CA PRO A 351 15.91 -5.60 -9.60
C PRO A 351 15.07 -5.12 -8.42
N LEU A 352 14.00 -4.37 -8.70
CA LEU A 352 13.11 -3.86 -7.66
C LEU A 352 12.70 -4.98 -6.68
N PRO A 353 12.72 -4.72 -5.37
CA PRO A 353 12.03 -5.58 -4.41
C PRO A 353 10.53 -5.64 -4.70
N ILE A 354 9.90 -6.77 -4.38
CA ILE A 354 8.47 -6.99 -4.65
C ILE A 354 7.60 -5.94 -3.96
N GLU A 355 7.90 -5.62 -2.71
CA GLU A 355 7.21 -4.62 -1.87
C GLU A 355 7.35 -3.20 -2.40
N HIS A 356 8.42 -2.93 -3.16
CA HIS A 356 8.77 -1.62 -3.69
C HIS A 356 8.39 -1.43 -5.15
N GLY A 357 7.57 -2.33 -5.71
CA GLY A 357 6.94 -2.13 -7.01
C GLY A 357 7.47 -3.00 -8.15
N PHE A 358 8.15 -4.11 -7.86
CA PHE A 358 8.57 -5.04 -8.92
C PHE A 358 7.39 -5.47 -9.82
N PRO A 359 7.54 -5.47 -11.16
CA PRO A 359 8.79 -5.27 -11.89
C PRO A 359 9.09 -3.82 -12.27
N ALA A 360 8.13 -2.91 -12.15
CA ALA A 360 8.32 -1.51 -12.51
C ALA A 360 7.50 -0.55 -11.65
N ARG A 361 8.09 0.60 -11.34
CA ARG A 361 7.42 1.71 -10.66
C ARG A 361 7.77 3.06 -11.28
N ILE A 362 6.91 4.05 -11.04
CA ILE A 362 7.23 5.45 -11.31
C ILE A 362 8.05 6.02 -10.14
N VAL A 363 9.04 6.87 -10.47
CA VAL A 363 9.79 7.70 -9.52
C VAL A 363 9.91 9.10 -10.13
N ILE A 364 9.21 10.09 -9.56
CA ILE A 364 9.32 11.50 -9.98
C ILE A 364 9.83 12.34 -8.80
N PRO A 365 11.06 12.87 -8.88
CA PRO A 365 11.64 13.70 -7.84
C PRO A 365 10.84 14.96 -7.51
N GLY A 366 10.89 15.36 -6.24
CA GLY A 366 10.30 16.62 -5.76
C GLY A 366 8.79 16.63 -5.60
N LEU A 367 8.13 15.50 -5.81
CA LEU A 367 6.69 15.33 -5.63
C LEU A 367 6.43 14.22 -4.61
N TYR A 368 5.46 14.42 -3.71
CA TYR A 368 5.10 13.42 -2.71
C TYR A 368 4.59 12.12 -3.38
N GLY A 369 4.86 10.97 -2.77
CA GLY A 369 4.62 9.67 -3.41
C GLY A 369 3.21 9.42 -3.94
N TYR A 370 2.18 10.07 -3.39
CA TYR A 370 0.79 9.92 -3.85
C TYR A 370 0.50 10.54 -5.22
N VAL A 371 1.35 11.47 -5.69
CA VAL A 371 1.28 12.10 -7.03
C VAL A 371 2.41 11.64 -7.94
N SER A 372 3.37 10.83 -7.47
CA SER A 372 4.64 10.64 -8.18
C SER A 372 5.24 9.24 -8.18
N ALA A 373 4.73 8.32 -7.36
CA ALA A 373 5.48 7.11 -7.02
C ALA A 373 4.68 5.80 -7.15
N THR A 374 3.89 5.67 -8.23
CA THR A 374 3.08 4.47 -8.53
C THR A 374 3.92 3.21 -8.59
N LYS A 375 3.72 2.32 -7.61
CA LYS A 375 4.26 0.95 -7.60
C LYS A 375 3.44 0.05 -8.53
N TRP A 376 4.07 -1.00 -9.06
CA TRP A 376 3.40 -2.00 -9.90
C TRP A 376 2.61 -1.39 -11.07
N VAL A 377 3.16 -0.34 -11.68
CA VAL A 377 2.46 0.48 -12.68
C VAL A 377 2.20 -0.34 -13.95
N THR A 378 0.99 -0.26 -14.48
CA THR A 378 0.58 -0.97 -15.71
C THR A 378 0.05 -0.04 -16.79
N GLU A 379 -0.33 1.18 -16.45
CA GLU A 379 -0.93 2.14 -17.38
C GLU A 379 -0.58 3.58 -17.04
N LEU A 380 -0.34 4.39 -18.07
CA LEU A 380 -0.22 5.84 -18.04
C LEU A 380 -1.24 6.41 -19.05
N GLU A 381 -2.35 6.92 -18.56
CA GLU A 381 -3.34 7.62 -19.37
C GLU A 381 -3.07 9.12 -19.32
N ILE A 382 -2.71 9.71 -20.44
CA ILE A 382 -2.51 11.15 -20.58
C ILE A 382 -3.88 11.79 -20.79
N THR A 383 -4.25 12.72 -19.91
CA THR A 383 -5.63 13.22 -19.81
C THR A 383 -5.69 14.58 -19.11
N THR A 384 -6.89 15.09 -18.84
CA THR A 384 -7.13 16.33 -18.08
C THR A 384 -7.56 16.01 -16.65
N TRP A 385 -7.53 17.01 -15.76
CA TRP A 385 -8.03 16.85 -14.39
C TRP A 385 -9.56 16.78 -14.31
N GLU A 386 -10.25 17.23 -15.35
CA GLU A 386 -11.71 17.15 -15.47
C GLU A 386 -12.17 15.74 -15.81
N GLU A 387 -11.51 15.09 -16.77
CA GLU A 387 -11.88 13.75 -17.25
C GLU A 387 -11.57 12.65 -16.24
N ARG A 388 -10.46 12.77 -15.49
CA ARG A 388 -10.00 11.73 -14.57
C ARG A 388 -9.54 12.30 -13.23
N ARG A 389 -10.00 11.66 -12.16
CA ARG A 389 -9.67 12.04 -10.78
C ARG A 389 -8.99 10.87 -10.08
N ALA A 390 -7.77 11.07 -9.61
CA ALA A 390 -6.97 10.04 -8.95
C ALA A 390 -7.42 9.82 -7.49
N TYR A 391 -7.10 8.64 -6.96
CA TYR A 391 -7.55 8.12 -5.67
C TYR A 391 -7.55 9.13 -4.51
N TRP A 392 -6.51 9.95 -4.40
CA TRP A 392 -6.33 10.87 -3.29
C TRP A 392 -7.00 12.25 -3.47
N LEU A 393 -7.37 12.63 -4.70
CA LEU A 393 -8.06 13.90 -4.95
C LEU A 393 -9.47 13.94 -4.37
N ASP A 394 -10.16 12.80 -4.39
CA ASP A 394 -11.50 12.66 -3.79
C ASP A 394 -11.44 12.61 -2.26
N ARG A 395 -10.23 12.55 -1.73
CA ARG A 395 -9.88 12.38 -0.32
C ARG A 395 -9.31 13.65 0.31
N GLY A 396 -9.43 14.77 -0.40
CA GLY A 396 -9.04 16.11 0.08
C GLY A 396 -7.56 16.46 -0.11
N TRP A 397 -6.79 15.63 -0.81
CA TRP A 397 -5.39 15.92 -1.11
C TRP A 397 -5.24 16.85 -2.31
N GLY A 398 -4.13 17.60 -2.33
CA GLY A 398 -3.79 18.52 -3.42
C GLY A 398 -3.49 17.82 -4.74
N ARG A 399 -3.51 18.59 -5.84
CA ARG A 399 -3.18 18.07 -7.19
C ARG A 399 -1.69 18.04 -7.46
N GLU A 400 -1.00 19.08 -7.04
CA GLU A 400 0.42 19.27 -7.36
C GLU A 400 1.35 18.43 -6.47
N GLY A 401 1.02 18.34 -5.18
CA GLY A 401 1.79 17.57 -4.19
C GLY A 401 3.31 17.81 -4.16
N PRO A 402 3.83 19.05 -4.26
CA PRO A 402 5.27 19.30 -4.18
C PRO A 402 5.80 18.97 -2.78
N VAL A 403 6.96 18.32 -2.69
CA VAL A 403 7.60 18.06 -1.40
C VAL A 403 8.06 19.37 -0.79
N LYS A 404 7.58 19.67 0.42
CA LYS A 404 7.92 20.90 1.16
C LYS A 404 9.34 20.83 1.73
N THR A 405 9.98 21.99 1.84
CA THR A 405 11.25 22.16 2.56
C THR A 405 11.07 21.77 4.03
N GLN A 406 11.78 20.74 4.45
CA GLN A 406 11.68 20.20 5.81
C GLN A 406 13.04 19.74 6.35
N SER A 407 13.09 19.56 7.67
CA SER A 407 14.24 19.05 8.42
C SER A 407 13.79 18.20 9.59
N ARG A 408 14.59 17.18 9.92
CA ARG A 408 14.36 16.24 11.01
C ARG A 408 15.64 16.07 11.83
N ILE A 409 15.50 16.11 13.16
CA ILE A 409 16.49 15.66 14.13
C ILE A 409 16.41 14.12 14.23
N ASP A 410 17.51 13.44 13.93
CA ASP A 410 17.64 11.99 14.04
C ASP A 410 18.39 11.59 15.33
N ALA A 411 19.29 12.45 15.82
CA ALA A 411 19.98 12.32 17.10
C ALA A 411 20.14 13.68 17.79
N PRO A 412 20.22 13.74 19.13
CA PRO A 412 20.32 12.61 20.06
C PRO A 412 18.96 11.96 20.38
N GLY A 413 19.01 10.83 21.10
CA GLY A 413 17.82 10.29 21.77
C GLY A 413 17.39 11.13 22.98
N SER A 414 16.36 10.68 23.70
CA SER A 414 15.74 11.43 24.80
C SER A 414 16.61 11.59 26.05
N ALA A 415 17.68 10.81 26.20
CA ALA A 415 18.59 10.87 27.34
C ALA A 415 20.02 11.16 26.88
N VAL A 416 20.63 12.20 27.46
CA VAL A 416 21.99 12.66 27.13
C VAL A 416 22.75 13.00 28.41
N ASN A 417 24.07 13.08 28.32
CA ASN A 417 24.86 13.68 29.40
C ASN A 417 24.82 15.20 29.27
N ALA A 418 24.74 15.90 30.40
CA ALA A 418 24.88 17.35 30.42
C ALA A 418 26.24 17.78 29.84
N GLY A 419 26.24 18.91 29.15
CA GLY A 419 27.40 19.47 28.47
C GLY A 419 27.23 19.49 26.96
N LYS A 420 28.29 19.09 26.24
CA LYS A 420 28.34 19.15 24.78
C LYS A 420 27.66 17.93 24.16
N VAL A 421 26.59 18.16 23.40
CA VAL A 421 25.78 17.12 22.76
C VAL A 421 25.80 17.31 21.25
N VAL A 422 26.05 16.22 20.53
CA VAL A 422 25.92 16.19 19.06
C VAL A 422 24.44 16.10 18.72
N VAL A 423 23.99 17.01 17.85
CA VAL A 423 22.67 17.01 17.25
C VAL A 423 22.86 16.84 15.76
N SER A 424 22.14 15.90 15.17
CA SER A 424 22.26 15.59 13.75
C SER A 424 20.94 15.17 13.16
N GLY A 425 20.88 15.20 11.83
CA GLY A 425 19.77 14.60 11.11
C GLY A 425 19.81 14.87 9.63
N THR A 426 18.62 14.90 9.04
CA THR A 426 18.39 15.05 7.61
C THR A 426 17.52 16.27 7.32
N ALA A 427 17.73 16.89 6.16
CA ALA A 427 16.90 17.96 5.63
C ALA A 427 16.71 17.77 4.13
N TRP A 428 15.59 18.23 3.59
CA TRP A 428 15.31 18.09 2.17
C TRP A 428 14.50 19.28 1.67
N ALA A 429 14.76 19.63 0.42
CA ALA A 429 14.05 20.64 -0.35
C ALA A 429 14.16 20.22 -1.82
N GLN A 430 13.53 19.10 -2.15
CA GLN A 430 13.74 18.43 -3.44
C GLN A 430 13.46 19.39 -4.61
N HIS A 431 14.22 19.25 -5.71
CA HIS A 431 14.29 20.15 -6.86
C HIS A 431 14.90 21.55 -6.59
N THR A 432 14.83 22.06 -5.35
CA THR A 432 15.40 23.37 -4.98
C THR A 432 16.82 23.26 -4.39
N GLY A 433 17.06 22.26 -3.55
CA GLY A 433 18.29 22.09 -2.75
C GLY A 433 18.23 22.78 -1.39
N VAL A 434 18.98 22.25 -0.41
CA VAL A 434 19.05 22.80 0.96
C VAL A 434 20.24 23.75 1.07
N ALA A 435 19.99 25.01 1.40
CA ALA A 435 21.03 26.03 1.53
C ALA A 435 21.65 26.05 2.95
N LYS A 436 20.82 25.98 3.99
CA LYS A 436 21.28 25.94 5.39
C LYS A 436 20.31 25.16 6.29
N VAL A 437 20.84 24.62 7.37
CA VAL A 437 20.05 24.06 8.48
C VAL A 437 20.52 24.69 9.78
N GLU A 438 19.57 25.10 10.60
CA GLU A 438 19.82 25.76 11.89
C GLU A 438 19.12 24.98 13.00
N VAL A 439 19.76 24.89 14.16
CA VAL A 439 19.17 24.33 15.38
C VAL A 439 19.12 25.37 16.49
N ARG A 440 18.19 25.20 17.43
CA ARG A 440 18.08 26.03 18.63
C ARG A 440 17.79 25.16 19.84
N VAL A 441 18.45 25.45 20.95
CA VAL A 441 18.14 24.90 22.27
C VAL A 441 17.23 25.89 23.00
N ASP A 442 16.08 25.43 23.47
CA ASP A 442 15.04 26.20 24.14
C ASP A 442 14.68 27.50 23.38
N GLN A 443 14.80 28.65 24.04
CA GLN A 443 14.60 29.98 23.45
C GLN A 443 15.91 30.70 23.11
N GLY A 444 17.01 29.95 22.97
CA GLY A 444 18.33 30.47 22.62
C GLY A 444 18.42 31.02 21.18
N PRO A 445 19.60 31.47 20.74
CA PRO A 445 19.80 31.83 19.34
C PRO A 445 19.78 30.59 18.43
N TRP A 446 19.38 30.80 17.17
CA TRP A 446 19.59 29.80 16.12
C TRP A 446 21.09 29.66 15.83
N LYS A 447 21.55 28.41 15.72
CA LYS A 447 22.92 28.06 15.41
C LYS A 447 22.94 27.29 14.09
N GLU A 448 23.73 27.78 13.14
CA GLU A 448 23.95 27.09 11.87
C GLU A 448 24.71 25.76 12.07
N THR A 449 24.37 24.78 11.25
CA THR A 449 24.93 23.42 11.31
C THR A 449 25.92 23.17 10.18
N VAL A 450 26.70 22.10 10.30
CA VAL A 450 27.55 21.61 9.22
C VAL A 450 26.70 20.73 8.31
N LEU A 451 26.57 21.11 7.04
CA LEU A 451 25.91 20.30 6.03
C LEU A 451 26.88 19.32 5.37
N SER A 452 26.38 18.16 4.97
CA SER A 452 27.08 17.21 4.12
C SER A 452 27.34 17.77 2.72
N ALA A 453 28.19 17.11 1.94
CA ALA A 453 28.28 17.38 0.50
C ALA A 453 26.88 17.28 -0.15
N GLU A 454 26.57 18.21 -1.05
CA GLU A 454 25.37 18.12 -1.89
C GLU A 454 25.68 17.22 -3.09
N THR A 455 25.08 16.04 -3.10
CA THR A 455 25.18 15.03 -4.15
C THR A 455 24.19 15.29 -5.29
N SER A 456 22.99 15.71 -4.93
CA SER A 456 21.88 16.06 -5.81
C SER A 456 20.90 16.96 -5.05
N LYS A 457 20.16 17.79 -5.78
CA LYS A 457 19.06 18.60 -5.20
C LYS A 457 17.83 17.76 -4.88
N ASP A 458 17.73 16.56 -5.44
CA ASP A 458 16.59 15.65 -5.30
C ASP A 458 16.77 14.58 -4.22
N THR A 459 17.89 14.65 -3.50
CA THR A 459 18.20 13.79 -2.37
C THR A 459 18.13 14.58 -1.07
N TRP A 460 17.86 13.92 0.05
CA TRP A 460 18.07 14.55 1.36
C TRP A 460 19.54 14.97 1.53
N ARG A 461 19.76 15.93 2.41
CA ARG A 461 21.08 16.43 2.80
C ARG A 461 21.23 16.25 4.29
N MET A 462 22.36 15.70 4.71
CA MET A 462 22.61 15.47 6.13
C MET A 462 23.20 16.70 6.78
N TRP A 463 22.99 16.82 8.08
CA TRP A 463 23.52 17.91 8.88
C TRP A 463 23.89 17.44 10.28
N TRP A 464 24.85 18.12 10.89
CA TRP A 464 25.17 17.95 12.30
C TRP A 464 25.75 19.22 12.92
N THR A 465 25.68 19.32 14.24
CA THR A 465 26.39 20.34 15.02
C THR A 465 26.54 19.87 16.46
N GLU A 466 27.27 20.64 17.25
CA GLU A 466 27.34 20.45 18.70
C GLU A 466 26.59 21.58 19.40
N VAL A 467 25.75 21.25 20.37
CA VAL A 467 25.09 22.22 21.24
C VAL A 467 25.48 21.98 22.69
N TRP A 468 25.38 23.00 23.52
CA TRP A 468 25.52 22.86 24.96
C TRP A 468 24.13 22.72 25.58
N VAL A 469 23.93 21.69 26.41
CA VAL A 469 22.73 21.48 27.23
C VAL A 469 23.14 21.39 28.70
N GLY A 470 22.47 22.15 29.57
CA GLY A 470 22.69 22.05 31.01
C GLY A 470 22.01 20.79 31.59
N PRO A 471 22.19 20.49 32.88
CA PRO A 471 21.38 19.46 33.53
C PRO A 471 19.89 19.81 33.50
N GLY A 472 19.04 18.83 33.19
CA GLY A 472 17.58 18.98 33.14
C GLY A 472 16.97 18.73 31.77
N GLN A 473 15.70 19.11 31.63
CA GLN A 473 14.95 18.95 30.38
C GLN A 473 15.18 20.15 29.46
N HIS A 474 15.47 19.87 28.19
CA HIS A 474 15.66 20.88 27.14
C HIS A 474 14.88 20.50 25.88
N GLU A 475 14.37 21.49 25.16
CA GLU A 475 13.79 21.33 23.82
C GLU A 475 14.84 21.72 22.77
N ILE A 476 15.05 20.88 21.77
CA ILE A 476 15.89 21.19 20.61
C ILE A 476 15.00 21.27 19.38
N ALA A 477 15.00 22.41 18.70
CA ALA A 477 14.25 22.65 17.47
C ALA A 477 15.19 22.75 16.27
N VAL A 478 14.72 22.32 15.09
CA VAL A 478 15.44 22.45 13.80
C VAL A 478 14.59 23.13 12.74
N ARG A 479 15.24 23.89 11.86
CA ARG A 479 14.64 24.41 10.63
C ARG A 479 15.63 24.37 9.46
N ALA A 480 15.13 24.20 8.24
CA ALA A 480 15.89 24.33 7.01
C ALA A 480 15.52 25.60 6.23
N THR A 481 16.48 26.12 5.48
CA THR A 481 16.27 27.12 4.42
C THR A 481 16.75 26.53 3.11
N ASP A 482 15.92 26.60 2.08
CA ASP A 482 16.26 26.11 0.74
C ASP A 482 17.00 27.16 -0.09
N GLN A 483 17.49 26.75 -1.26
CA GLN A 483 18.25 27.63 -2.16
C GLN A 483 17.40 28.76 -2.78
N SER A 484 16.07 28.75 -2.64
CA SER A 484 15.21 29.89 -3.04
C SER A 484 15.18 31.00 -1.99
N GLY A 485 15.67 30.71 -0.78
CA GLY A 485 15.60 31.60 0.39
C GLY A 485 14.39 31.35 1.29
N TYR A 486 13.49 30.43 0.92
CA TYR A 486 12.38 30.05 1.78
C TYR A 486 12.91 29.28 3.00
N THR A 487 12.48 29.71 4.18
CA THR A 487 12.81 29.07 5.46
C THR A 487 11.57 28.39 6.01
N GLN A 488 11.72 27.13 6.43
CA GLN A 488 10.67 26.30 7.00
C GLN A 488 9.90 27.07 8.10
N THR A 489 8.57 27.15 7.93
CA THR A 489 7.69 27.87 8.86
C THR A 489 7.62 27.18 10.22
N GLN A 490 7.39 27.96 11.27
CA GLN A 490 7.05 27.45 12.60
C GLN A 490 5.60 26.99 12.71
N GLU A 491 4.74 27.41 11.78
CA GLU A 491 3.32 27.10 11.78
C GLU A 491 3.10 25.60 11.56
N ILE A 492 2.49 24.96 12.55
CA ILE A 492 2.20 23.53 12.52
C ILE A 492 0.93 23.32 11.70
N ALA A 493 1.05 22.53 10.64
CA ALA A 493 -0.08 22.02 9.89
C ALA A 493 0.06 20.50 9.73
N GLY A 494 -1.08 19.81 9.76
CA GLY A 494 -1.15 18.39 9.46
C GLY A 494 -0.81 18.08 8.01
N THR A 495 -0.88 16.81 7.64
CA THR A 495 -0.47 16.32 6.32
C THR A 495 -1.45 16.70 5.20
N VAL A 496 -2.75 16.81 5.48
CA VAL A 496 -3.76 17.22 4.49
C VAL A 496 -3.84 18.75 4.41
N PRO A 497 -3.90 19.36 3.20
CA PRO A 497 -4.03 18.74 1.88
C PRO A 497 -2.71 18.41 1.15
N ASP A 498 -1.58 18.98 1.55
CA ASP A 498 -0.38 19.03 0.69
C ASP A 498 0.95 18.85 1.47
N GLY A 499 0.93 18.08 2.55
CA GLY A 499 2.08 17.74 3.38
C GLY A 499 2.22 18.62 4.63
N ALA A 500 2.82 18.06 5.68
CA ALA A 500 2.95 18.73 6.97
C ALA A 500 3.89 19.96 6.93
N THR A 501 3.67 20.91 7.84
CA THR A 501 4.58 22.04 8.10
C THR A 501 4.81 22.22 9.59
N GLY A 502 5.86 22.95 9.95
CA GLY A 502 6.27 23.20 11.34
C GLY A 502 7.70 22.74 11.59
N TRP A 503 8.32 23.22 12.66
CA TRP A 503 9.67 22.82 13.07
C TRP A 503 9.63 21.48 13.81
N HIS A 504 10.53 20.56 13.45
CA HIS A 504 10.72 19.36 14.26
C HIS A 504 11.41 19.74 15.56
N LYS A 505 10.87 19.23 16.67
CA LYS A 505 11.32 19.47 18.03
C LYS A 505 11.49 18.15 18.75
N VAL A 506 12.61 17.98 19.44
CA VAL A 506 12.85 16.85 20.32
C VAL A 506 13.09 17.32 21.74
N THR A 507 12.61 16.56 22.71
CA THR A 507 12.86 16.81 24.12
C THR A 507 13.96 15.89 24.62
N VAL A 508 15.02 16.48 25.17
CA VAL A 508 16.14 15.75 25.76
C VAL A 508 16.18 15.98 27.27
N ASN A 509 16.58 14.95 28.00
CA ASN A 509 16.84 15.02 29.44
C ASN A 509 18.33 14.79 29.68
N ALA A 510 19.01 15.85 30.07
CA ALA A 510 20.44 15.91 30.31
C ALA A 510 20.76 15.62 31.78
N ARG A 511 21.59 14.59 32.02
CA ARG A 511 21.97 14.14 33.37
C ARG A 511 23.43 14.41 33.69
#